data_AF-A0A2V9G057-F1
#
_entry.id   AF-A0A2V9G057-F1
#
_cell.length_a   1.000
_cell.length_b   1.000
_cell.length_c   1.000
_cell.angle_alpha   90.00
_cell.angle_beta   90.00
_cell.angle_gamma   90.00
#
_symmetry.space_group_name_H-M   'P 1'
#
loop_
_entity.id
_entity.type
_entity.pdbx_description
1 polymer ?
#
loop_
_entity_poly.entity_id
_entity_poly.type
_entity_poly.pdbx_seq_one_letter_code
_entity_poly.pdbx_strand_id
1 'polypeptide(L)'
;MRLNQWLLDRYRAGETTVLIVDEAQNLTHAVLEEIRLLTNLETSTEKLLQIVLSGQQELEEKLKLPQLRQLRQRIMLRCKTSPLTKEQTHDYIAERLRIAGACGELIFSPQTVDTIHLYSLGIPRVVNLLCEHSLINAYAEHQRPISPKIVEEVAHEFQLDQVEPTAPAESTGMESDVYDSERFIQNLGQALSRFRMGSSGTTPSRGRK
;
A
#
# COMPACT_ATOMS: atom_id res chain seq x y z
N MET A 1 -8.04 -4.85 -27.68
CA MET A 1 -8.44 -6.28 -27.68
C MET A 1 -7.38 -7.25 -27.12
N ARG A 2 -6.06 -6.97 -27.12
CA ARG A 2 -5.04 -7.91 -26.62
C ARG A 2 -5.08 -8.15 -25.10
N LEU A 3 -5.45 -7.14 -24.30
CA LEU A 3 -5.64 -7.30 -22.84
C LEU A 3 -6.76 -8.29 -22.51
N ASN A 4 -7.94 -8.14 -23.13
CA ASN A 4 -9.07 -9.03 -22.88
C ASN A 4 -8.72 -10.48 -23.25
N GLN A 5 -8.03 -10.69 -24.38
CA GLN A 5 -7.58 -12.02 -24.77
C GLN A 5 -6.59 -12.60 -23.75
N TRP A 6 -5.62 -11.80 -23.30
CA TRP A 6 -4.66 -12.22 -22.29
C TRP A 6 -5.34 -12.57 -20.96
N LEU A 7 -6.31 -11.78 -20.50
CA LEU A 7 -7.09 -12.07 -19.30
C LEU A 7 -7.91 -13.36 -19.44
N LEU A 8 -8.50 -13.60 -20.62
CA LEU A 8 -9.21 -14.84 -20.92
C LEU A 8 -8.28 -16.05 -20.92
N ASP A 9 -7.06 -15.91 -21.42
CA ASP A 9 -6.08 -17.01 -21.43
C ASP A 9 -5.63 -17.34 -20.00
N ARG A 10 -5.44 -16.33 -19.14
CA ARG A 10 -5.16 -16.49 -17.70
C ARG A 10 -6.31 -17.15 -16.96
N TYR A 11 -7.53 -16.68 -17.22
CA TYR A 11 -8.75 -17.28 -16.66
C TYR A 11 -8.88 -18.75 -17.07
N ARG A 12 -8.63 -19.09 -18.34
CA ARG A 12 -8.64 -20.48 -18.84
C ARG A 12 -7.55 -21.36 -18.20
N ALA A 13 -6.44 -20.75 -17.79
CA ALA A 13 -5.39 -21.42 -17.02
C ALA A 13 -5.73 -21.57 -15.53
N GLY A 14 -6.89 -21.08 -15.08
CA GLY A 14 -7.30 -21.09 -13.67
C GLY A 14 -6.59 -20.04 -12.81
N GLU A 15 -5.98 -19.03 -13.42
CA GLU A 15 -5.23 -17.98 -12.73
C GLU A 15 -6.09 -16.74 -12.48
N THR A 16 -6.04 -16.21 -11.26
CA THR A 16 -6.68 -14.94 -10.89
C THR A 16 -5.77 -13.77 -11.21
N THR A 17 -6.24 -12.83 -12.03
CA THR A 17 -5.51 -11.59 -12.31
C THR A 17 -5.94 -10.47 -11.37
N VAL A 18 -4.97 -9.80 -10.74
CA VAL A 18 -5.18 -8.66 -9.84
C VAL A 18 -4.39 -7.45 -10.34
N LEU A 19 -5.05 -6.29 -10.45
CA LEU A 19 -4.44 -4.99 -10.64
C LEU A 19 -4.43 -4.25 -9.30
N ILE A 20 -3.25 -3.99 -8.77
CA ILE A 20 -3.05 -3.20 -7.55
C ILE A 20 -2.59 -1.81 -7.96
N VAL A 21 -3.30 -0.79 -7.50
CA VAL A 21 -2.95 0.62 -7.71
C VAL A 21 -2.75 1.24 -6.34
N ASP A 22 -1.52 1.63 -6.06
CA ASP A 22 -1.17 2.34 -4.83
C ASP A 22 -1.20 3.86 -5.04
N GLU A 23 -1.34 4.60 -3.95
CA GLU A 23 -1.44 6.07 -3.96
C GLU A 23 -2.52 6.61 -4.94
N ALA A 24 -3.65 5.92 -5.03
CA ALA A 24 -4.67 6.18 -6.05
C ALA A 24 -5.34 7.56 -5.92
N GLN A 25 -5.17 8.27 -4.80
CA GLN A 25 -5.59 9.67 -4.67
C GLN A 25 -4.91 10.59 -5.69
N ASN A 26 -3.71 10.24 -6.15
CA ASN A 26 -2.95 10.99 -7.15
C ASN A 26 -3.46 10.79 -8.59
N LEU A 27 -4.28 9.76 -8.83
CA LEU A 27 -4.79 9.48 -10.18
C LEU A 27 -5.78 10.55 -10.64
N THR A 28 -5.64 11.04 -11.86
CA THR A 28 -6.61 11.98 -12.43
C THR A 28 -7.98 11.32 -12.63
N HIS A 29 -9.03 12.16 -12.75
CA HIS A 29 -10.39 11.69 -13.02
C HIS A 29 -10.47 10.85 -14.31
N ALA A 30 -9.72 11.23 -15.35
CA ALA A 30 -9.68 10.49 -16.60
C ALA A 30 -9.16 9.05 -16.41
N VAL A 31 -8.10 8.87 -15.63
CA VAL A 31 -7.54 7.54 -15.34
C VAL A 31 -8.49 6.71 -14.49
N LEU A 32 -9.17 7.31 -13.52
CA LEU A 32 -10.19 6.63 -12.72
C LEU A 32 -11.39 6.16 -13.59
N GLU A 33 -11.75 6.92 -14.61
CA GLU A 33 -12.74 6.49 -15.60
C GLU A 33 -12.25 5.33 -16.48
N GLU A 34 -10.97 5.29 -16.84
CA GLU A 34 -10.40 4.12 -17.50
C GLU A 34 -10.44 2.87 -16.60
N ILE A 35 -10.11 3.03 -15.32
CA ILE A 35 -10.25 1.95 -14.32
C ILE A 35 -11.69 1.47 -14.25
N ARG A 36 -12.67 2.38 -14.27
CA ARG A 36 -14.09 2.01 -14.34
C ARG A 36 -14.39 1.13 -15.55
N LEU A 37 -13.85 1.45 -16.73
CA LEU A 37 -14.04 0.62 -17.92
C LEU A 37 -13.43 -0.78 -17.76
N LEU A 38 -12.27 -0.89 -17.12
CA LEU A 38 -11.62 -2.18 -16.83
C LEU A 38 -12.46 -3.07 -15.88
N THR A 39 -13.22 -2.49 -14.95
CA THR A 39 -14.11 -3.28 -14.06
C THR A 39 -15.22 -4.04 -14.81
N ASN A 40 -15.51 -3.67 -16.07
CA ASN A 40 -16.48 -4.35 -16.91
C ASN A 40 -15.88 -5.57 -17.64
N LEU A 41 -14.59 -5.87 -17.47
CA LEU A 41 -13.98 -7.06 -18.05
C LEU A 41 -14.42 -8.30 -17.26
N GLU A 42 -15.42 -8.98 -17.81
CA GLU A 42 -16.04 -10.17 -17.22
C GLU A 42 -16.44 -11.17 -18.30
N THR A 43 -16.51 -12.44 -17.92
CA THR A 43 -17.21 -13.48 -18.67
C THR A 43 -18.68 -13.51 -18.24
N SER A 44 -19.49 -14.38 -18.85
CA SER A 44 -20.88 -14.60 -18.41
C SER A 44 -21.01 -15.09 -16.97
N THR A 45 -19.92 -15.57 -16.37
CA THR A 45 -19.93 -16.21 -15.05
C THR A 45 -19.01 -15.52 -14.03
N GLU A 46 -17.91 -14.88 -14.46
CA GLU A 46 -16.87 -14.39 -13.55
C GLU A 46 -16.15 -13.13 -14.02
N LYS A 47 -15.66 -12.33 -13.06
CA LYS A 47 -14.79 -11.17 -13.31
C LYS A 47 -13.41 -11.63 -13.78
N LEU A 48 -12.92 -11.07 -14.89
CA LEU A 48 -11.62 -11.40 -15.45
C LEU A 48 -10.46 -10.64 -14.78
N LEU A 49 -10.77 -9.52 -14.13
CA LEU A 49 -9.80 -8.66 -13.47
C LEU A 49 -10.33 -8.20 -12.12
N GLN A 50 -9.57 -8.48 -11.06
CA GLN A 50 -9.79 -7.89 -9.75
C GLN A 50 -8.96 -6.62 -9.62
N ILE A 51 -9.53 -5.56 -9.06
CA ILE A 51 -8.84 -4.27 -8.90
C ILE A 51 -8.82 -3.89 -7.43
N VAL A 52 -7.64 -3.60 -6.91
CA VAL A 52 -7.41 -3.08 -5.56
C VAL A 52 -6.87 -1.66 -5.69
N LEU A 53 -7.63 -0.70 -5.14
CA LEU A 53 -7.19 0.69 -5.04
C LEU A 53 -6.77 0.93 -3.59
N SER A 54 -5.51 1.32 -3.40
CA SER A 54 -4.92 1.75 -2.13
C SER A 54 -4.60 3.23 -2.22
N GLY A 55 -4.71 3.94 -1.10
CA GLY A 55 -4.43 5.36 -1.03
C GLY A 55 -4.85 5.97 0.30
N GLN A 56 -4.61 7.27 0.41
CA GLN A 56 -4.90 8.05 1.60
C GLN A 56 -6.39 8.45 1.68
N GLN A 57 -6.81 9.17 2.73
CA GLN A 57 -8.22 9.52 2.96
C GLN A 57 -8.82 10.36 1.83
N GLU A 58 -7.99 11.16 1.16
CA GLU A 58 -8.30 11.97 -0.01
C GLU A 58 -8.87 11.13 -1.16
N LEU A 59 -8.48 9.86 -1.28
CA LEU A 59 -9.07 8.95 -2.27
C LEU A 59 -10.55 8.72 -1.99
N GLU A 60 -10.93 8.56 -0.72
CA GLU A 60 -12.32 8.35 -0.33
C GLU A 60 -13.17 9.59 -0.65
N GLU A 61 -12.62 10.78 -0.41
CA GLU A 61 -13.25 12.06 -0.72
C GLU A 61 -13.38 12.26 -2.23
N LYS A 62 -12.32 11.97 -2.98
CA LYS A 62 -12.32 12.01 -4.43
C LYS A 62 -13.37 11.09 -5.04
N LEU A 63 -13.46 9.84 -4.55
CA LEU A 63 -14.47 8.89 -5.01
C LEU A 63 -15.91 9.34 -4.69
N LYS A 64 -16.11 10.26 -3.74
CA LYS A 64 -17.44 10.82 -3.45
C LYS A 64 -17.91 11.85 -4.48
N LEU A 65 -17.01 12.36 -5.33
CA LEU A 65 -17.34 13.35 -6.35
C LEU A 65 -18.41 12.81 -7.33
N PRO A 66 -19.37 13.65 -7.78
CA PRO A 66 -20.47 13.21 -8.64
C PRO A 66 -20.01 12.52 -9.92
N GLN A 67 -18.92 12.99 -10.52
CA GLN A 67 -18.34 12.45 -11.74
C GLN A 67 -17.79 11.02 -11.60
N LEU A 68 -17.38 10.59 -10.40
CA LEU A 68 -16.87 9.24 -10.13
C LEU A 68 -17.94 8.31 -9.51
N ARG A 69 -19.21 8.73 -9.49
CA ARG A 69 -20.32 7.98 -8.89
C ARG A 69 -20.40 6.54 -9.42
N GLN A 70 -20.19 6.35 -10.72
CA GLN A 70 -20.29 5.03 -11.36
C GLN A 70 -19.16 4.10 -10.90
N LEU A 71 -17.92 4.59 -10.84
CA LEU A 71 -16.80 3.83 -10.29
C LEU A 71 -17.05 3.49 -8.82
N ARG A 72 -17.49 4.47 -8.03
CA ARG A 72 -17.79 4.28 -6.60
C ARG A 72 -18.81 3.17 -6.35
N GLN A 73 -19.82 3.03 -7.22
CA GLN A 73 -20.84 1.98 -7.12
C GLN A 73 -20.31 0.57 -7.46
N ARG A 74 -19.17 0.45 -8.14
CA ARG A 74 -18.52 -0.83 -8.46
C ARG A 74 -17.59 -1.31 -7.34
N ILE A 75 -17.28 -0.47 -6.35
CA ILE A 75 -16.43 -0.82 -5.21
C ILE A 75 -17.25 -1.65 -4.22
N MET A 76 -16.99 -2.95 -4.20
CA MET A 76 -17.72 -3.91 -3.35
C MET A 76 -17.20 -3.95 -1.92
N LEU A 77 -15.90 -3.76 -1.73
CA LEU A 77 -15.24 -3.83 -0.43
C LEU A 77 -14.47 -2.54 -0.18
N ARG A 78 -14.60 -2.03 1.05
CA ARG A 78 -13.79 -0.93 1.55
C ARG A 78 -13.19 -1.35 2.87
N CYS A 79 -11.88 -1.28 2.97
CA CYS A 79 -11.13 -1.57 4.18
C CYS A 79 -10.39 -0.30 4.59
N LYS A 80 -10.35 -0.03 5.89
CA LYS A 80 -9.50 1.01 6.47
C LYS A 80 -8.50 0.32 7.38
N THR A 81 -7.23 0.69 7.25
CA THR A 81 -6.19 0.20 8.14
C THR A 81 -6.21 1.08 9.39
N SER A 82 -6.69 0.53 10.51
CA SER A 82 -6.62 1.20 11.81
C SER A 82 -5.21 1.07 12.40
N PRO A 83 -4.81 1.99 13.31
CA PRO A 83 -3.63 1.80 14.12
C PRO A 83 -3.71 0.49 14.92
N LEU A 84 -2.55 -0.08 15.24
CA LEU A 84 -2.44 -1.29 16.04
C LEU A 84 -2.95 -1.03 17.45
N THR A 85 -3.65 -2.00 18.05
CA THR A 85 -3.91 -1.97 19.50
C THR A 85 -2.61 -2.14 20.28
N LYS A 86 -2.68 -1.94 21.60
CA LYS A 86 -1.56 -2.18 22.50
C LYS A 86 -1.02 -3.60 22.38
N GLU A 87 -1.92 -4.59 22.39
CA GLU A 87 -1.58 -6.01 22.26
C GLU A 87 -0.96 -6.30 20.89
N GLN A 88 -1.58 -5.78 19.82
CA GLN A 88 -1.04 -5.93 18.45
C GLN A 88 0.32 -5.26 18.28
N THR A 89 0.58 -4.15 18.97
CA THR A 89 1.90 -3.48 18.96
C THR A 89 2.95 -4.39 19.60
N HIS A 90 2.57 -5.07 20.69
CA HIS A 90 3.45 -6.02 21.37
C HIS A 90 3.79 -7.22 20.48
N ASP A 91 2.77 -7.81 19.85
CA ASP A 91 2.94 -8.92 18.90
C ASP A 91 3.75 -8.48 17.67
N TYR A 92 3.49 -7.27 17.17
CA TYR A 92 4.20 -6.70 16.03
C TYR A 92 5.69 -6.55 16.30
N ILE A 93 6.08 -5.94 17.42
CA ILE A 93 7.49 -5.76 17.79
C ILE A 93 8.16 -7.13 18.01
N ALA A 94 7.49 -8.04 18.73
CA ALA A 94 8.02 -9.37 18.99
C ALA A 94 8.29 -10.15 17.68
N GLU A 95 7.35 -10.11 16.74
CA GLU A 95 7.49 -10.78 15.45
C GLU A 95 8.61 -10.15 14.59
N ARG A 96 8.71 -8.82 14.58
CA ARG A 96 9.78 -8.12 13.86
C ARG A 96 11.16 -8.46 14.41
N LEU A 97 11.31 -8.52 15.74
CA LEU A 97 12.55 -8.94 16.39
C LEU A 97 12.88 -10.40 16.10
N ARG A 98 11.87 -11.29 16.11
CA ARG A 98 12.03 -12.70 15.76
C ARG A 98 12.55 -12.87 14.32
N ILE A 99 11.99 -12.13 13.37
CA ILE A 99 12.45 -12.12 11.96
C ILE A 99 13.89 -11.59 11.86
N ALA A 100 14.26 -10.60 12.68
CA ALA A 100 15.62 -10.07 12.75
C ALA A 100 16.64 -11.01 13.43
N GLY A 101 16.19 -12.16 13.96
CA GLY A 101 17.06 -13.17 14.58
C GLY A 101 17.22 -13.04 16.10
N ALA A 102 16.38 -12.25 16.77
CA ALA A 102 16.36 -12.22 18.23
C ALA A 102 15.84 -13.56 18.79
N CYS A 103 16.71 -14.31 19.47
CA CYS A 103 16.40 -15.62 20.02
C CYS A 103 16.31 -15.56 21.55
N GLY A 104 15.15 -15.15 22.08
CA GLY A 104 14.84 -15.24 23.51
C GLY A 104 15.48 -14.17 24.41
N GLU A 105 16.30 -13.28 23.87
CA GLU A 105 16.78 -12.10 24.61
C GLU A 105 15.67 -11.05 24.72
N LEU A 106 15.45 -10.56 25.94
CA LEU A 106 14.47 -9.52 26.22
C LEU A 106 15.06 -8.17 25.82
N ILE A 107 14.92 -7.80 24.55
CA ILE A 107 15.45 -6.54 23.99
C ILE A 107 14.64 -5.35 24.51
N PHE A 108 13.31 -5.44 24.41
CA PHE A 108 12.38 -4.48 25.00
C PHE A 108 11.60 -5.16 26.12
N SER A 109 11.52 -4.50 27.27
CA SER A 109 10.61 -4.93 28.33
C SER A 109 9.15 -4.61 27.97
N PRO A 110 8.15 -5.31 28.53
CA PRO A 110 6.74 -5.00 28.28
C PRO A 110 6.39 -3.54 28.59
N GLN A 111 6.99 -2.97 29.65
CA GLN A 111 6.80 -1.56 29.99
C GLN A 111 7.37 -0.63 28.91
N THR A 112 8.48 -1.01 28.28
CA THR A 112 9.09 -0.22 27.20
C THR A 112 8.24 -0.28 25.93
N VAL A 113 7.68 -1.45 25.63
CA VAL A 113 6.72 -1.61 24.52
C VAL A 113 5.44 -0.79 24.77
N ASP A 114 4.97 -0.73 26.01
CA ASP A 114 3.84 0.13 26.39
C ASP A 114 4.14 1.62 26.13
N THR A 115 5.35 2.07 26.47
CA THR A 115 5.82 3.43 26.16
C THR A 115 5.92 3.66 24.65
N ILE A 116 6.43 2.69 23.88
CA ILE A 116 6.46 2.78 22.42
C ILE A 116 5.04 2.91 21.85
N HIS A 117 4.08 2.13 22.36
CA HIS A 117 2.68 2.23 21.95
C HIS A 117 2.09 3.61 22.28
N LEU A 118 2.40 4.15 23.46
CA LEU A 118 1.92 5.47 23.90
C LEU A 118 2.33 6.59 22.93
N TYR A 119 3.61 6.64 22.53
CA TYR A 119 4.10 7.68 21.62
C TYR A 119 3.79 7.40 20.14
N SER A 120 3.71 6.13 19.74
CA SER A 120 3.40 5.78 18.35
C SER A 120 1.90 5.81 18.03
N LEU A 121 1.04 5.78 19.05
CA LEU A 121 -0.41 5.59 18.93
C LEU A 121 -0.78 4.34 18.10
N GLY A 122 0.10 3.33 18.10
CA GLY A 122 -0.06 2.11 17.31
C GLY A 122 0.22 2.26 15.81
N ILE A 123 0.77 3.38 15.35
CA ILE A 123 1.14 3.57 13.93
C ILE A 123 2.42 2.78 13.63
N PRO A 124 2.40 1.74 12.77
CA PRO A 124 3.55 0.85 12.58
C PRO A 124 4.84 1.58 12.14
N ARG A 125 4.71 2.63 11.32
CA ARG A 125 5.86 3.44 10.89
C ARG A 125 6.52 4.14 12.08
N VAL A 126 5.73 4.70 12.99
CA VAL A 126 6.25 5.38 14.19
C VAL A 126 6.79 4.37 15.19
N VAL A 127 6.12 3.23 15.37
CA VAL A 127 6.62 2.11 16.17
C VAL A 127 8.03 1.71 15.72
N ASN A 128 8.23 1.49 14.41
CA ASN A 128 9.53 1.11 13.87
C ASN A 128 10.59 2.19 14.10
N LEU A 129 10.25 3.45 13.88
CA LEU A 129 11.16 4.58 14.11
C LEU A 129 11.61 4.65 15.57
N LEU A 130 10.67 4.57 16.52
CA LEU A 130 10.98 4.54 17.94
C LEU A 130 11.87 3.34 18.30
N CYS A 131 11.55 2.14 17.80
CA CYS A 131 12.34 0.94 18.06
C CYS A 131 13.77 1.05 17.51
N GLU A 132 13.93 1.48 16.26
CA GLU A 132 15.22 1.61 15.58
C GLU A 132 16.14 2.59 16.30
N HIS A 133 15.66 3.79 16.59
CA HIS A 133 16.46 4.79 17.29
C HIS A 133 16.74 4.40 18.74
N SER A 134 15.79 3.75 19.42
CA SER A 134 16.03 3.23 20.78
C SER A 134 17.11 2.14 20.80
N LEU A 135 17.14 1.27 19.77
CA LEU A 135 18.19 0.26 19.62
C LEU A 135 19.57 0.88 19.41
N ILE A 136 19.65 1.93 18.58
CA ILE A 136 20.89 2.65 18.31
C ILE A 136 21.42 3.34 19.58
N ASN A 137 20.56 4.06 20.30
CA ASN A 137 20.93 4.78 21.52
C ASN A 137 21.34 3.82 22.64
N ALA A 138 20.57 2.75 22.85
CA ALA A 138 20.90 1.74 23.86
C ALA A 138 22.22 1.01 23.55
N TYR A 139 22.54 0.81 22.27
CA TYR A 139 23.83 0.25 21.87
C TYR A 139 25.00 1.19 22.23
N ALA A 140 24.87 2.50 21.99
CA ALA A 140 25.88 3.47 22.36
C ALA A 140 26.13 3.51 23.88
N GLU A 141 25.07 3.37 24.67
CA GLU A 141 25.12 3.37 26.14
C GLU A 141 25.40 2.00 26.78
N HIS A 142 25.55 0.95 25.96
CA HIS A 142 25.73 -0.44 26.42
C HIS A 142 24.59 -0.92 27.35
N GLN A 143 23.36 -0.42 27.16
CA GLN A 143 22.20 -0.80 27.96
C GLN A 143 21.43 -1.96 27.32
N ARG A 144 21.21 -3.03 28.10
CA ARG A 144 20.30 -4.14 27.77
C ARG A 144 19.64 -4.65 29.07
N PRO A 145 18.30 -4.75 29.15
CA PRO A 145 17.28 -4.39 28.15
C PRO A 145 17.16 -2.88 27.93
N ILE A 146 16.53 -2.49 26.82
CA ILE A 146 16.20 -1.08 26.54
C ILE A 146 15.20 -0.59 27.59
N SER A 147 15.47 0.57 28.18
CA SER A 147 14.61 1.18 29.19
C SER A 147 13.57 2.12 28.57
N PRO A 148 12.43 2.37 29.23
CA PRO A 148 11.43 3.33 28.76
C PRO A 148 11.97 4.75 28.56
N LYS A 149 12.99 5.15 29.34
CA LYS A 149 13.61 6.48 29.25
C LYS A 149 14.25 6.75 27.90
N ILE A 150 14.92 5.75 27.33
CA ILE A 150 15.52 5.87 26.00
C ILE A 150 14.43 6.12 24.95
N VAL A 151 13.27 5.46 25.08
CA VAL A 151 12.13 5.67 24.19
C VAL A 151 11.56 7.08 24.36
N GLU A 152 11.44 7.58 25.58
CA GLU A 152 10.99 8.95 25.87
C GLU A 152 11.93 10.00 25.27
N GLU A 153 13.24 9.81 25.41
CA GLU A 153 14.26 10.69 24.82
C GLU A 153 14.16 10.73 23.29
N VAL A 154 14.05 9.56 22.65
CA VAL A 154 13.82 9.46 21.20
C VAL A 154 12.50 10.11 20.82
N ALA A 155 11.41 9.87 21.57
CA ALA A 155 10.12 10.47 21.28
C ALA A 155 10.16 12.01 21.32
N HIS A 156 10.87 12.59 22.30
CA HIS A 156 11.10 14.04 22.38
C HIS A 156 11.97 14.56 21.23
N GLU A 157 13.02 13.82 20.84
CA GLU A 157 13.87 14.19 19.69
C GLU A 157 13.04 14.30 18.40
N PHE A 158 12.10 13.37 18.21
CA PHE A 158 11.18 13.35 17.07
C PHE A 158 9.90 14.17 17.26
N GLN A 159 9.75 14.90 18.37
CA GLN A 159 8.58 15.73 18.69
C GLN A 159 7.24 14.96 18.65
N LEU A 160 7.28 13.66 18.98
CA LEU A 160 6.10 12.77 18.99
C LEU A 160 5.19 12.99 20.22
N ASP A 161 5.65 13.79 21.17
CA ASP A 161 4.92 14.28 22.33
C ASP A 161 4.02 15.49 22.03
N GLN A 162 4.22 16.15 20.87
CA GLN A 162 3.40 17.27 20.42
C GLN A 162 2.27 16.80 19.50
N VAL A 163 1.25 16.15 20.08
CA VAL A 163 0.03 15.84 19.34
C VAL A 163 -0.83 17.11 19.27
N GLU A 164 -0.58 17.97 18.28
CA GLU A 164 -1.65 18.85 17.80
C GLU A 164 -2.69 17.96 17.10
N PRO A 165 -4.00 18.07 17.46
CA PRO A 165 -5.05 17.48 16.66
C PRO A 165 -5.00 18.18 15.30
N THR A 166 -4.53 17.50 14.26
CA THR A 166 -4.58 18.02 12.90
C THR A 166 -6.06 18.18 12.52
N ALA A 167 -6.59 19.38 12.71
CA ALA A 167 -7.81 19.81 12.06
C ALA A 167 -7.59 19.74 10.53
N PRO A 168 -8.64 19.48 9.72
CA PRO A 168 -8.48 19.44 8.27
C PRO A 168 -8.05 20.83 7.80
N ALA A 169 -6.81 20.93 7.27
CA ALA A 169 -6.32 22.15 6.67
C ALA A 169 -7.21 22.49 5.46
N GLU A 170 -7.84 23.65 5.52
CA GLU A 170 -8.56 24.25 4.41
C GLU A 170 -7.63 24.47 3.21
N SER A 171 -8.22 24.28 2.03
CA SER A 171 -7.65 24.46 0.71
C SER A 171 -6.83 25.74 0.58
N THR A 172 -5.55 25.60 0.27
CA THR A 172 -4.79 26.64 -0.43
C THR A 172 -4.20 26.03 -1.69
N GLY A 173 -4.64 26.52 -2.84
CA GLY A 173 -4.17 26.06 -4.14
C GLY A 173 -2.69 26.34 -4.33
N MET A 174 -1.99 25.37 -4.91
CA MET A 174 -0.75 25.58 -5.63
C MET A 174 -0.70 24.57 -6.78
N GLU A 175 -0.64 25.09 -8.00
CA GLU A 175 -0.32 24.34 -9.20
C GLU A 175 1.09 23.72 -9.11
N SER A 176 1.31 22.73 -9.99
CA SER A 176 2.55 22.01 -10.29
C SER A 176 3.05 21.01 -9.24
N ASP A 177 2.61 19.77 -9.39
CA ASP A 177 3.56 18.76 -9.85
C ASP A 177 2.85 17.70 -10.70
N VAL A 178 3.19 17.72 -11.98
CA VAL A 178 2.81 16.73 -12.98
C VAL A 178 3.56 15.45 -12.62
N TYR A 179 3.08 14.70 -11.62
CA TYR A 179 3.41 13.29 -11.48
C TYR A 179 2.68 12.52 -12.58
N ASP A 180 3.24 12.68 -13.77
CA ASP A 180 3.37 11.71 -14.84
C ASP A 180 2.15 10.85 -15.15
N SER A 181 0.98 11.47 -15.17
CA SER A 181 -0.23 10.87 -15.76
C SER A 181 0.04 10.48 -17.22
N GLU A 182 0.89 11.23 -17.93
CA GLU A 182 1.36 10.86 -19.25
C GLU A 182 2.25 9.62 -19.23
N ARG A 183 3.26 9.48 -18.35
CA ARG A 183 3.98 8.18 -18.26
C ARG A 183 3.12 7.06 -17.75
N PHE A 184 2.13 7.26 -16.89
CA PHE A 184 1.22 6.18 -16.51
C PHE A 184 0.36 5.75 -17.70
N ILE A 185 -0.24 6.69 -18.45
CA ILE A 185 -0.99 6.41 -19.68
C ILE A 185 -0.08 5.79 -20.74
N GLN A 186 1.15 6.27 -20.88
CA GLN A 186 2.14 5.71 -21.80
C GLN A 186 2.67 4.37 -21.31
N ASN A 187 2.78 4.10 -20.01
CA ASN A 187 3.22 2.82 -19.46
C ASN A 187 2.10 1.79 -19.50
N LEU A 188 0.86 2.20 -19.29
CA LEU A 188 -0.33 1.38 -19.52
C LEU A 188 -0.43 1.09 -21.02
N GLY A 189 -0.34 2.12 -21.87
CA GLY A 189 -0.28 2.00 -23.32
C GLY A 189 0.91 1.17 -23.82
N GLN A 190 2.09 1.32 -23.20
CA GLN A 190 3.30 0.57 -23.54
C GLN A 190 3.22 -0.86 -23.05
N ALA A 191 2.72 -1.13 -21.85
CA ALA A 191 2.44 -2.48 -21.37
C ALA A 191 1.47 -3.16 -22.35
N LEU A 192 0.36 -2.49 -22.67
CA LEU A 192 -0.60 -2.93 -23.69
C LEU A 192 0.05 -3.12 -25.09
N SER A 193 1.12 -2.38 -25.42
CA SER A 193 1.84 -2.45 -26.70
C SER A 193 3.06 -3.37 -26.73
N ARG A 194 3.67 -3.73 -25.59
CA ARG A 194 4.71 -4.76 -25.46
C ARG A 194 4.06 -6.13 -25.44
N PHE A 195 2.90 -6.21 -24.79
CA PHE A 195 1.84 -7.13 -25.17
C PHE A 195 1.23 -6.78 -26.55
N ARG A 196 1.94 -6.14 -27.49
CA ARG A 196 1.73 -6.00 -28.95
C ARG A 196 2.46 -7.03 -29.82
N MET A 197 3.74 -7.17 -29.49
CA MET A 197 4.82 -7.53 -30.43
C MET A 197 5.53 -8.86 -30.12
N GLY A 198 5.20 -9.54 -29.02
CA GLY A 198 5.73 -10.88 -28.70
C GLY A 198 5.19 -12.03 -29.57
N SER A 199 4.70 -11.76 -30.77
CA SER A 199 4.16 -12.78 -31.69
C SER A 199 4.80 -12.65 -33.07
N SER A 200 6.08 -13.01 -33.17
CA SER A 200 6.69 -13.37 -34.45
C SER A 200 7.70 -14.48 -34.25
N GLY A 201 7.37 -15.66 -34.77
CA GLY A 201 8.34 -16.70 -35.12
C GLY A 201 8.20 -18.01 -34.36
N THR A 202 7.31 -18.91 -34.83
CA THR A 202 7.71 -20.24 -35.33
C THR A 202 6.49 -20.99 -35.87
N THR A 203 6.39 -21.07 -37.19
CA THR A 203 5.58 -22.07 -37.89
C THR A 203 6.41 -23.34 -38.00
N PRO A 204 5.88 -24.53 -37.67
CA PRO A 204 6.31 -25.74 -38.34
C PRO A 204 5.19 -26.26 -39.23
N SER A 205 5.55 -26.37 -40.51
CA SER A 205 4.84 -27.16 -41.51
C SER A 205 4.64 -28.59 -40.99
N ARG A 206 3.46 -29.16 -41.13
CA ARG A 206 3.26 -30.60 -40.96
C ARG A 206 2.75 -31.20 -42.25
N GLY A 207 3.66 -31.89 -42.91
CA GLY A 207 3.42 -32.69 -44.10
C GLY A 207 2.71 -34.02 -43.80
N ARG A 208 2.10 -34.52 -44.87
CA ARG A 208 1.64 -35.89 -45.14
C ARG A 208 2.20 -36.99 -44.22
N LYS A 209 1.30 -37.81 -43.69
CA LYS A 209 1.10 -39.21 -44.11
C LYS A 209 -0.26 -39.69 -43.62
#